data_AF-A0A7T2ZXL2-F1
#
_entry.id   AF-A0A7T2ZXL2-F1
#
_cell.length_a   1.000
_cell.length_b   1.000
_cell.length_c   1.000
_cell.angle_alpha   90.00
_cell.angle_beta   90.00
_cell.angle_gamma   90.00
#
_symmetry.space_group_name_H-M   'P 1'
#
loop_
_entity.id
_entity.type
_entity.pdbx_description
1 polymer ?
#
loop_
_entity_poly.entity_id
_entity_poly.type
_entity_poly.pdbx_seq_one_letter_code
_entity_poly.pdbx_strand_id
1 'polypeptide(L)' 'MRCFDKLKRTASKVFFDFGAVSLPLGLINQNIIFFNKEDIEEVLFFGYIDRRFQDFLSRYDEEVSKITYDYFTIEDFKK' A
#
# COMPACT_ATOMS: atom_id res chain seq x y z
N MET A 1 -0.02 4.78 -9.20
CA MET A 1 -0.83 5.16 -8.03
C MET A 1 -2.14 4.37 -8.11
N ARG A 2 -2.20 3.22 -7.43
CA ARG A 2 -3.41 2.38 -7.29
C ARG A 2 -3.69 2.31 -5.79
N CYS A 3 -4.86 2.79 -5.36
CA CYS A 3 -6.11 2.03 -5.23
C CYS A 3 -5.94 0.90 -4.22
N PHE A 4 -6.62 1.05 -3.08
CA PHE A 4 -6.84 0.00 -2.09
C PHE A 4 -7.34 -1.27 -2.77
N ASP A 5 -6.47 -2.26 -2.95
CA ASP A 5 -6.87 -3.56 -3.47
C ASP A 5 -7.14 -4.50 -2.29
N LYS A 6 -8.40 -4.96 -2.20
CA LYS A 6 -8.79 -6.00 -1.23
C LYS A 6 -8.30 -7.35 -1.73
N LEU A 7 -7.19 -7.84 -1.20
CA LEU A 7 -6.81 -9.24 -1.37
C LEU A 7 -7.52 -10.07 -0.29
N LYS A 8 -8.56 -10.80 -0.69
CA LYS A 8 -9.28 -11.73 0.20
C LYS A 8 -8.52 -13.06 0.24
N ARG A 9 -7.72 -13.28 1.29
CA ARG A 9 -7.30 -14.64 1.69
C ARG A 9 -8.01 -15.03 2.99
N THR A 10 -8.20 -16.31 3.16
CA THR A 10 -9.12 -16.97 4.09
C THR A 10 -8.91 -16.52 5.56
N ALA A 11 -10.02 -16.19 6.23
CA ALA A 11 -10.21 -15.91 7.66
C ALA A 11 -9.77 -14.55 8.27
N SER A 12 -8.86 -13.78 7.67
CA SER A 12 -8.57 -12.38 8.08
C SER A 12 -8.46 -11.47 6.86
N LYS A 13 -9.13 -10.31 6.90
CA LYS A 13 -9.07 -9.33 5.80
C LYS A 13 -7.80 -8.51 5.97
N VAL A 14 -6.82 -8.73 5.12
CA VAL A 14 -5.60 -7.91 5.06
C VAL A 14 -5.82 -6.75 4.08
N PHE A 15 -5.36 -5.57 4.47
CA PHE A 15 -5.40 -4.35 3.66
C PHE A 15 -3.97 -3.92 3.32
N PHE A 16 -3.83 -3.21 2.20
CA PHE A 16 -2.57 -2.58 1.77
C PHE A 16 -2.88 -1.17 1.27
N ASP A 17 -1.96 -0.24 1.52
CA ASP A 17 -2.12 1.17 1.13
C ASP A 17 -1.61 1.46 -0.29
N PHE A 18 -0.46 0.88 -0.63
CA PHE A 18 0.28 1.21 -1.84
C PHE A 18 0.52 0.00 -2.73
N GLY A 19 0.43 0.23 -4.03
CA GLY A 19 0.84 -0.70 -5.07
C GLY A 19 1.97 -0.11 -5.93
N ALA A 20 3.02 -0.90 -6.16
CA ALA A 20 4.18 -0.55 -6.98
C ALA A 20 4.45 -1.56 -8.10
N VAL A 21 5.30 -1.15 -9.04
CA VAL A 21 5.80 -1.94 -10.15
C VAL A 21 7.31 -1.77 -10.26
N SER A 22 8.01 -2.78 -10.77
CA SER A 22 9.47 -2.75 -10.91
C SER A 22 9.93 -1.80 -12.01
N LEU A 23 11.02 -1.07 -11.80
CA LEU A 23 11.66 -0.26 -12.83
C LEU A 23 12.79 -1.04 -13.55
N PRO A 24 13.07 -0.79 -14.84
CA PRO A 24 12.37 0.13 -15.75
C PRO A 24 11.12 -0.50 -16.42
N LEU A 25 10.90 -1.80 -16.18
CA LEU A 25 9.90 -2.63 -16.84
C LEU A 25 8.47 -2.07 -16.70
N GLY A 26 8.14 -1.47 -15.56
CA GLY A 26 6.83 -0.92 -15.28
C GLY A 26 5.77 -2.02 -15.12
N LEU A 27 4.53 -1.71 -15.51
CA LEU A 27 3.41 -2.64 -15.45
C LEU A 27 3.36 -3.51 -16.71
N ILE A 28 4.13 -4.59 -16.73
CA ILE A 28 4.15 -5.51 -17.87
C ILE A 28 2.98 -6.51 -17.79
N ASN A 29 2.60 -6.93 -16.57
CA ASN A 29 1.52 -7.89 -16.29
C ASN A 29 0.68 -7.41 -15.08
N GLN A 30 -0.17 -8.27 -14.51
CA GLN A 30 -0.88 -8.01 -13.25
C GLN A 30 0.01 -8.15 -11.99
N ASN A 31 1.33 -8.12 -12.15
CA ASN A 31 2.29 -8.21 -11.06
C ASN A 31 2.43 -6.84 -10.41
N ILE A 32 1.66 -6.62 -9.35
CA ILE A 32 1.72 -5.45 -8.50
C ILE A 32 2.29 -5.88 -7.15
N ILE A 33 3.27 -5.14 -6.66
CA ILE A 33 3.84 -5.32 -5.32
C ILE A 33 3.06 -4.42 -4.39
N PHE A 34 2.56 -4.96 -3.28
CA PHE A 34 1.79 -4.21 -2.29
C PHE A 34 2.59 -4.06 -1.00
N PHE A 35 2.48 -2.90 -0.35
CA PHE A 35 3.09 -2.58 0.94
C PHE A 35 2.27 -1.50 1.64
N ASN A 36 2.39 -1.42 2.96
CA ASN A 36 1.80 -0.33 3.73
C ASN A 36 2.74 0.88 3.76
N LYS A 37 2.22 2.02 4.21
CA LYS A 37 3.03 3.24 4.36
C LYS A 37 4.24 3.02 5.30
N GLU A 38 4.01 2.32 6.41
CA GLU A 38 5.02 2.08 7.45
C GLU A 38 6.15 1.13 7.00
N ASP A 39 5.94 0.37 5.93
CA ASP A 39 6.94 -0.54 5.38
C ASP A 39 7.95 0.18 4.46
N ILE A 40 7.77 1.48 4.21
CA ILE A 40 8.62 2.30 3.33
C ILE A 40 9.68 3.01 4.17
N GLU A 41 10.95 2.60 4.02
CA GLU A 41 12.08 3.27 4.67
C GLU A 41 12.38 4.64 4.03
N GLU A 42 12.46 4.71 2.70
CA GLU A 42 12.81 5.93 1.96
C GLU A 42 12.12 5.97 0.59
N VAL A 43 11.72 7.16 0.14
CA VAL A 43 11.27 7.42 -1.23
C VAL A 43 12.35 8.21 -1.98
N LEU A 44 13.04 7.54 -2.91
CA LEU A 44 14.14 8.12 -3.69
C LEU A 44 13.66 9.11 -4.77
N PHE A 45 12.44 8.93 -5.29
CA PHE A 45 11.90 9.76 -6.36
C PHE A 45 10.37 9.85 -6.29
N PHE A 46 9.85 11.08 -6.38
CA PHE A 46 8.42 11.35 -6.56
C PHE A 46 8.13 11.76 -8.00
N GLY A 47 7.32 10.94 -8.67
CA GLY A 47 6.75 11.28 -9.97
C GLY A 47 5.54 12.20 -9.85
N TYR A 48 4.75 12.29 -10.92
CA TYR A 48 3.51 13.03 -10.91
C TYR A 48 2.50 12.42 -9.92
N ILE A 49 1.95 13.26 -9.06
CA ILE A 49 0.93 12.95 -8.07
C ILE A 49 -0.24 13.92 -8.26
N ASP A 50 -1.47 13.42 -8.24
CA ASP A 50 -2.63 14.30 -8.36
C ASP A 50 -2.97 14.96 -7.03
N ARG A 51 -3.56 16.16 -7.09
CA ARG A 51 -3.87 16.98 -5.91
C ARG A 51 -4.74 16.27 -4.88
N ARG A 52 -5.73 15.48 -5.31
CA ARG A 52 -6.63 14.78 -4.36
C ARG A 52 -5.87 13.74 -3.55
N PHE A 53 -4.90 13.08 -4.16
CA PHE A 53 -4.04 12.14 -3.46
C PHE A 53 -3.07 12.84 -2.51
N GLN A 54 -2.55 14.03 -2.87
CA GLN A 54 -1.78 14.84 -1.93
C GLN A 54 -2.62 15.23 -0.71
N ASP A 55 -3.85 15.68 -0.92
CA ASP A 55 -4.77 16.04 0.16
C ASP A 55 -5.06 14.81 1.06
N PHE A 56 -5.25 13.63 0.45
CA PHE A 56 -5.39 12.37 1.19
C PHE A 56 -4.15 12.04 2.02
N LEU A 57 -2.96 12.09 1.42
CA LEU A 57 -1.70 11.81 2.13
C LEU A 57 -1.47 12.76 3.30
N SER A 58 -1.86 14.04 3.17
CA SER A 58 -1.70 15.04 4.24
C SER A 58 -2.51 14.73 5.51
N ARG A 59 -3.57 13.93 5.37
CA ARG A 59 -4.46 13.53 6.46
C ARG A 59 -4.33 12.05 6.83
N TYR A 60 -3.48 11.31 6.12
CA TYR A 60 -3.39 9.87 6.23
C TYR A 60 -3.18 9.40 7.68
N ASP A 61 -2.19 9.97 8.37
CA ASP A 61 -1.85 9.56 9.74
C ASP A 61 -3.00 9.86 10.72
N GLU A 62 -3.72 10.96 10.50
CA GLU A 62 -4.91 11.32 11.29
C GLU A 62 -6.05 10.32 11.06
N GLU A 63 -6.33 9.94 9.81
CA GLU A 63 -7.43 9.03 9.48
C GLU A 63 -7.13 7.58 9.91
N VAL A 64 -5.90 7.11 9.75
CA VAL A 64 -5.49 5.76 10.19
C VAL A 64 -5.58 5.63 11.71
N SER A 65 -5.28 6.69 12.47
CA SER A 65 -5.43 6.68 13.93
C SER A 65 -6.88 6.48 14.43
N LYS A 66 -7.88 6.72 13.56
CA LYS A 66 -9.30 6.63 13.90
C LYS A 66 -9.89 5.23 13.66
N ILE A 67 -9.16 4.32 13.04
CA ILE A 67 -9.64 2.99 12.66
C ILE A 67 -8.83 1.88 13.33
N THR A 68 -9.48 0.73 13.56
CA THR A 68 -8.77 -0.51 13.87
C THR A 68 -8.21 -1.07 12.57
N TYR A 69 -6.89 -1.19 12.48
CA TYR A 69 -6.19 -1.69 11.30
C TYR A 69 -5.45 -2.98 11.65
N ASP A 70 -5.85 -4.09 11.02
CA ASP A 70 -5.20 -5.38 11.21
C ASP A 70 -3.97 -5.47 10.31
N TYR A 71 -2.79 -5.28 10.89
CA TYR A 71 -1.52 -5.39 10.19
C TYR A 71 -1.21 -6.84 9.83
N PHE A 72 -0.67 -7.05 8.63
CA PHE A 72 -0.12 -8.33 8.22
C PHE A 72 1.25 -8.55 8.86
N THR A 73 1.50 -9.74 9.42
CA THR A 73 2.81 -10.09 9.96
C THR A 73 3.46 -11.20 9.13
N ILE A 74 4.79 -11.17 8.99
CA ILE A 74 5.54 -12.19 8.22
C ILE A 74 5.39 -13.59 8.85
N GLU A 75 5.06 -13.67 10.14
CA GLU A 75 4.75 -14.93 10.83
C GLU A 75 3.54 -15.64 10.20
N ASP A 76 2.57 -14.89 9.68
CA ASP A 76 1.40 -15.42 8.97
C ASP A 76 1.77 -16.09 7.63
N PHE A 77 2.96 -15.80 7.08
CA PHE A 77 3.41 -16.33 5.79
C PHE A 77 4.11 -17.70 5.89
N LYS A 78 4.56 -18.11 7.08
CA LYS A 78 5.35 -19.35 7.27
C LYS A 78 4.52 -20.65 7.33
N LYS A 79 3.30 -20.65 6.82
CA LYS A 79 2.39 -21.82 6.82
C LYS A 79 2.19 -22.43 5.44
#